data_AF-A0A436VC89-F1
#
_entry.id   AF-A0A436VC89-F1
#
_cell.length_a   1.000
_cell.length_b   1.000
_cell.length_c   1.000
_cell.angle_alpha   90.00
_cell.angle_beta   90.00
_cell.angle_gamma   90.00
#
_symmetry.space_group_name_H-M   'P 1'
#
loop_
_entity.id
_entity.type
_entity.pdbx_description
1 polymer ?
#
loop_
_entity_poly.entity_id
_entity_poly.type
_entity_poly.pdbx_seq_one_letter_code
_entity_poly.pdbx_strand_id
1 'polypeptide(L)' 'MRREAPKSVADYTPLFFPGLMLIIFFVVPFSTMIAVSFFKRNPSGFYTPDFVIDNYARFLSVFFGGVLGFSLMLAV' A
#
# COMPACT_ATOMS: atom_id res chain seq x y z
N MET A 1 -6.14 7.36 35.47
CA MET A 1 -7.04 8.43 34.99
C MET A 1 -7.98 7.83 33.95
N ARG A 2 -9.30 7.91 34.16
CA ARG A 2 -10.29 7.37 33.21
C ARG A 2 -10.42 8.38 32.06
N ARG A 3 -10.09 8.00 30.83
CA ARG A 3 -10.25 8.88 29.66
C ARG A 3 -11.74 9.01 29.34
N GLU A 4 -12.29 10.22 29.46
CA GLU A 4 -13.64 10.50 28.97
C GLU A 4 -13.69 10.39 27.44
N ALA A 5 -14.81 9.96 26.90
CA ALA A 5 -14.99 9.92 25.45
C ALA A 5 -14.99 11.37 24.89
N PRO A 6 -14.37 11.62 23.72
CA PRO A 6 -14.41 12.92 23.07
C PRO A 6 -15.87 13.31 22.79
N LYS A 7 -16.24 14.55 23.12
CA LYS A 7 -17.60 15.10 22.99
C LYS A 7 -17.69 16.10 21.84
N SER A 8 -16.56 16.60 21.35
CA SER A 8 -16.47 17.57 20.25
C SER A 8 -15.38 17.21 19.23
N VAL A 9 -15.48 17.78 18.03
CA VAL A 9 -14.46 17.61 16.97
C VAL A 9 -13.09 18.16 17.42
N ALA A 10 -13.08 19.19 18.27
CA ALA A 10 -11.85 19.77 18.81
C ALA A 10 -11.09 18.81 19.74
N ASP A 11 -11.78 17.84 20.36
CA ASP A 11 -11.15 16.86 21.25
C ASP A 11 -10.26 15.87 20.48
N TYR A 12 -10.43 15.78 19.15
CA TYR A 12 -9.58 15.00 18.26
C TYR A 12 -8.34 15.74 17.76
N THR A 13 -8.18 17.03 18.09
CA THR A 13 -6.99 17.81 17.71
C THR A 13 -5.66 17.14 18.07
N PRO A 14 -5.50 16.38 19.19
CA PRO A 14 -4.25 15.67 19.47
C PRO A 14 -3.93 14.55 18.46
N LEU A 15 -4.94 14.03 17.74
CA LEU A 15 -4.75 13.03 16.68
C LEU A 15 -4.34 13.65 15.34
N PHE A 16 -4.49 14.98 15.18
CA PHE A 16 -4.23 15.63 13.89
C PHE A 16 -2.79 15.43 13.45
N PHE A 17 -1.82 15.70 14.33
CA PHE A 17 -0.41 15.52 14.00
C PHE A 17 -0.04 14.06 13.65
N PRO A 18 -0.29 13.05 14.50
CA PRO A 18 0.05 11.67 14.15
C PRO A 18 -0.74 11.16 12.92
N GLY A 19 -2.00 11.57 12.76
CA GLY A 19 -2.79 11.23 11.57
C GLY A 19 -2.20 11.84 10.29
N LEU A 20 -1.82 13.11 10.33
CA LEU A 20 -1.18 13.78 9.20
C LEU A 20 0.17 13.13 8.86
N MET A 21 0.96 12.76 9.87
CA MET A 21 2.23 12.07 9.65
C MET A 21 2.03 10.71 8.99
N LEU A 22 1.00 9.94 9.38
CA LEU A 22 0.65 8.70 8.69
C LEU A 22 0.25 8.95 7.23
N ILE A 23 -0.50 10.02 6.94
CA ILE A 23 -0.84 10.34 5.55
C ILE A 23 0.43 10.62 4.73
N ILE A 24 1.31 11.48 5.25
CA ILE A 24 2.52 11.92 4.54
C ILE A 24 3.51 10.77 4.33
N PHE A 25 3.76 9.98 5.38
CA PHE A 25 4.83 8.99 5.37
C PHE A 25 4.39 7.58 5.02
N PHE A 26 3.10 7.28 5.09
CA PHE A 26 2.57 5.96 4.77
C PHE A 26 1.61 6.00 3.60
N VAL A 27 0.52 6.77 3.69
CA VAL A 27 -0.53 6.74 2.66
C VAL A 27 -0.02 7.26 1.32
N VAL A 28 0.63 8.42 1.30
CA VAL A 28 1.13 9.01 0.04
C VAL A 28 2.13 8.08 -0.65
N PRO A 29 3.21 7.60 0.00
CA PRO A 29 4.15 6.67 -0.65
C PRO A 29 3.47 5.37 -1.10
N PHE A 30 2.62 4.78 -0.26
CA PHE A 30 1.90 3.55 -0.59
C PHE A 30 0.98 3.74 -1.80
N SER A 31 0.24 4.86 -1.87
CA SER A 31 -0.58 5.20 -3.02
C SER A 31 0.25 5.39 -4.29
N THR A 32 1.46 5.96 -4.20
CA THR A 32 2.35 6.05 -5.39
C THR A 32 2.82 4.67 -5.86
N MET A 33 3.11 3.74 -4.94
CA MET A 33 3.42 2.35 -5.31
C MET A 33 2.26 1.68 -6.04
N ILE A 34 1.03 1.88 -5.57
CA ILE A 34 -0.19 1.39 -6.25
C ILE A 34 -0.37 2.06 -7.61
N ALA A 35 -0.16 3.37 -7.72
CA ALA A 35 -0.29 4.06 -8.99
C ALA A 35 0.71 3.52 -10.03
N VAL A 36 1.98 3.38 -9.64
CA VAL A 36 3.05 2.87 -10.51
C VAL A 36 2.83 1.40 -10.88
N SER A 37 2.12 0.60 -10.07
CA SER A 37 1.80 -0.78 -10.44
C SER A 37 0.85 -0.90 -11.63
N PHE A 38 0.12 0.15 -11.98
CA PHE A 38 -0.67 0.22 -13.23
C PHE A 38 0.11 0.78 -14.42
N PHE A 39 1.24 1.44 -14.19
CA PHE A 39 2.00 2.06 -15.28
C PHE A 39 2.64 1.00 -16.16
N LYS A 40 2.73 1.29 -17.46
CA LYS A 40 3.38 0.39 -18.41
C LYS A 40 4.89 0.38 -18.15
N ARG A 41 5.43 -0.80 -17.84
CA ARG A 41 6.86 -0.98 -17.58
C ARG A 41 7.65 -0.99 -18.90
N ASN A 42 8.64 -0.12 -19.00
CA ASN A 42 9.63 -0.15 -20.06
C ASN A 42 10.75 -1.15 -19.67
N PRO A 43 11.18 -2.05 -20.57
CA PRO A 43 12.33 -2.92 -20.35
C PRO A 43 13.62 -2.21 -19.92
N SER A 44 13.79 -0.92 -20.26
CA SER A 44 14.92 -0.08 -19.82
C SER A 44 14.83 0.38 -18.36
N GLY A 45 13.80 -0.02 -17.61
CA GLY A 45 13.65 0.27 -16.18
C GLY A 45 12.78 1.50 -15.86
N PHE A 46 12.26 2.19 -16.88
CA PHE A 46 11.37 3.33 -16.71
C PHE A 46 9.89 2.92 -16.71
N TYR A 47 9.02 3.82 -16.23
CA TYR A 47 7.58 3.67 -16.29
C TYR A 47 6.99 4.78 -17.15
N THR A 48 6.08 4.42 -18.05
CA THR A 48 5.25 5.38 -18.77
C THR A 48 3.87 5.40 -18.12
N PRO A 49 3.35 6.58 -17.69
CA PRO A 49 1.99 6.68 -17.19
C PRO A 49 1.00 6.09 -18.18
N ASP A 50 0.33 5.02 -17.76
CA ASP A 50 -0.65 4.26 -18.51
C ASP A 50 -1.47 3.46 -17.49
N PHE A 51 -2.60 2.89 -17.88
CA PHE A 51 -3.41 2.02 -17.03
C PHE A 51 -3.46 0.61 -17.59
N VAL A 52 -2.49 -0.22 -17.22
CA VAL A 52 -2.39 -1.62 -17.65
C VAL A 52 -2.56 -2.59 -16.48
N ILE A 53 -3.30 -3.66 -16.72
CA ILE A 53 -3.48 -4.77 -15.77
C ILE A 53 -2.54 -5.95 -16.05
N ASP A 54 -1.82 -5.92 -17.18
CA ASP A 54 -0.89 -6.98 -17.59
C ASP A 54 0.25 -7.18 -16.59
N ASN A 55 0.61 -6.14 -15.83
CA ASN A 55 1.60 -6.21 -14.75
C ASN A 55 1.24 -7.26 -13.69
N TYR A 56 -0.03 -7.57 -13.54
CA TYR A 56 -0.55 -8.53 -12.55
C TYR A 56 -0.57 -9.97 -13.08
N ALA A 57 -0.34 -10.21 -14.38
CA ALA A 57 -0.43 -11.53 -14.99
C ALA A 57 0.50 -12.56 -14.32
N ARG A 58 1.65 -12.12 -13.80
CA ARG A 58 2.61 -12.99 -13.10
C ARG A 58 2.03 -13.65 -11.84
N PHE A 59 1.04 -13.02 -11.18
CA PHE A 59 0.39 -13.59 -10.00
C PHE A 59 -0.40 -14.87 -10.30
N LEU A 60 -0.81 -15.06 -11.55
CA LEU A 60 -1.52 -16.27 -12.01
C LEU A 60 -0.57 -17.39 -12.45
N SER A 61 0.75 -17.17 -12.40
CA SER A 61 1.72 -18.18 -12.81
C SER A 61 1.89 -19.28 -11.75
N VAL A 62 2.07 -20.53 -12.21
CA VAL A 62 2.37 -21.68 -11.35
C VAL A 62 3.63 -21.43 -10.51
N PHE A 63 4.65 -20.80 -11.09
CA PHE A 63 5.88 -20.43 -10.39
C PHE A 63 5.60 -19.52 -9.20
N PHE A 64 4.82 -18.45 -9.40
CA PHE A 64 4.45 -17.54 -8.31
C PHE A 64 3.64 -18.27 -7.22
N GLY A 65 2.66 -19.09 -7.62
CA GLY A 65 1.87 -19.87 -6.67
C GLY A 65 2.71 -20.81 -5.80
N GLY A 66 3.71 -21.47 -6.38
CA GLY A 66 4.64 -22.32 -5.63
C GLY A 66 5.47 -21.55 -4.61
N VAL A 67 6.04 -20.40 -5.00
CA VAL A 67 6.78 -19.53 -4.08
C VAL A 67 5.87 -18.99 -2.98
N LEU A 68 4.68 -18.50 -3.33
CA LEU A 68 3.70 -17.99 -2.37
C LEU A 68 3.31 -19.07 -1.36
N GLY A 69 2.95 -20.27 -1.82
CA GLY A 69 2.56 -21.38 -0.96
C GLY A 69 3.69 -21.79 -0.01
N PHE A 70 4.93 -21.86 -0.52
CA PHE A 70 6.10 -22.14 0.30
C PHE A 70 6.33 -21.05 1.37
N SER A 71 6.25 -19.77 0.98
CA SER A 71 6.39 -18.66 1.94
C SER A 71 5.30 -18.66 3.02
N LEU A 72 4.05 -18.99 2.66
CA LEU A 72 2.96 -19.11 3.63
C LEU A 72 3.16 -20.29 4.58
N MET A 73 3.66 -21.43 4.08
CA MET A 73 4.01 -22.58 4.91
C MET A 73 5.06 -22.24 5.96
N LEU A 74 6.07 -21.42 5.61
CA LEU A 74 7.11 -20.98 6.54
C LEU A 74 6.63 -19.93 7.55
N ALA A 75 5.56 -19.20 7.23
CA ALA A 75 5.06 -18.10 8.07
C ALA A 75 4.19 -18.58 9.25
N VAL A 76 3.76 -19.85 9.23
CA VAL A 76 2.96 -20.51 10.27
C VAL A 76 3.87 -21.33 11.18
#